data_AF-A0A2D8RF83-F1
#
_entry.id   AF-A0A2D8RF83-F1
#
_cell.length_a   1.000
_cell.length_b   1.000
_cell.length_c   1.000
_cell.angle_alpha   90.00
_cell.angle_beta   90.00
_cell.angle_gamma   90.00
#
_symmetry.space_group_name_H-M   'P 1'
#
loop_
_entity.id
_entity.type
_entity.pdbx_description
1 polymer ?
#
loop_
_entity_poly.entity_id
_entity_poly.type
_entity_poly.pdbx_seq_one_letter_code
_entity_poly.pdbx_strand_id
1 'polypeptide(L)'
;MYDNRTVGMLSYILWIGQGALQSMIHEQTTFTAATTSDSVQSQRTLQLALLANGTFSGLSGFALMMLAPVLNRFMGSLAYVEDGVLIALGALLALFSLLLYVLAMQQRISGLWTRVVIALDGGWVLGSIGLLMQGPVNLTELGQSLILTVALLVAALAIAQSIGLRQYNKQI
;
A
#
# COMPACT_ATOMS: atom_id res chain seq x y z
N MET A 1 -4.14 6.47 -74.48
CA MET A 1 -4.87 5.27 -74.01
C MET A 1 -4.26 4.89 -72.67
N TYR A 2 -4.95 5.17 -71.55
CA TYR A 2 -4.50 4.74 -70.22
C TYR A 2 -4.83 3.25 -70.05
N ASP A 3 -3.85 2.46 -69.62
CA ASP A 3 -4.01 1.02 -69.38
C ASP A 3 -4.84 0.78 -68.12
N ASN A 4 -6.03 0.18 -68.25
CA ASN A 4 -6.91 -0.15 -67.13
C ASN A 4 -6.25 -1.06 -66.08
N ARG A 5 -5.17 -1.79 -66.43
CA ARG A 5 -4.46 -2.68 -65.51
C ARG A 5 -3.67 -1.90 -64.44
N THR A 6 -3.11 -0.74 -64.78
CA THR A 6 -2.33 0.05 -63.82
C THR A 6 -3.21 0.74 -62.79
N VAL A 7 -4.40 1.19 -63.19
CA VAL A 7 -5.37 1.84 -62.29
C VAL A 7 -5.92 0.85 -61.25
N GLY A 8 -6.21 -0.40 -61.65
CA GLY A 8 -6.66 -1.44 -60.72
C GLY A 8 -5.59 -1.83 -59.70
N MET A 9 -4.33 -1.92 -60.13
CA MET A 9 -3.20 -2.28 -59.25
C MET A 9 -2.91 -1.18 -58.22
N LEU A 10 -3.01 0.10 -58.60
CA LEU A 10 -2.86 1.24 -57.69
C LEU A 10 -3.99 1.29 -56.65
N SER A 11 -5.25 1.06 -57.07
CA SER A 11 -6.38 0.99 -56.15
C SER A 11 -6.24 -0.16 -55.14
N TYR A 12 -5.72 -1.30 -55.57
CA TYR A 12 -5.48 -2.46 -54.70
C TYR A 12 -4.37 -2.21 -53.68
N ILE A 13 -3.26 -1.59 -54.10
CA ILE A 13 -2.16 -1.19 -53.20
C ILE A 13 -2.63 -0.15 -52.18
N LEU A 14 -3.43 0.83 -52.60
CA LEU A 14 -4.02 1.82 -51.70
C LEU A 14 -5.01 1.19 -50.70
N TRP A 15 -5.83 0.23 -51.16
CA TRP A 15 -6.77 -0.50 -50.30
C TRP A 15 -6.05 -1.36 -49.25
N ILE A 16 -5.01 -2.10 -49.64
CA ILE A 16 -4.16 -2.87 -48.69
C ILE A 16 -3.45 -1.92 -47.71
N GLY A 17 -2.88 -0.83 -48.21
CA GLY A 17 -2.18 0.16 -47.39
C GLY A 17 -3.09 0.79 -46.33
N GLN A 18 -4.32 1.15 -46.70
CA GLN A 18 -5.31 1.66 -45.75
C GLN A 18 -5.71 0.61 -44.70
N GLY A 19 -5.94 -0.64 -45.09
CA GLY A 19 -6.27 -1.72 -44.14
C GLY A 19 -5.17 -1.95 -43.10
N ALA A 20 -3.91 -2.01 -43.54
CA ALA A 20 -2.75 -2.19 -42.65
C ALA A 20 -2.53 -0.98 -41.72
N LEU A 21 -2.75 0.24 -42.20
CA LEU A 21 -2.67 1.44 -41.35
C LEU A 21 -3.76 1.46 -40.29
N GLN A 22 -5.00 1.10 -40.66
CA GLN A 22 -6.10 1.03 -39.70
C GLN A 22 -5.87 -0.05 -38.64
N SER A 23 -5.35 -1.23 -39.01
CA SER A 23 -5.02 -2.26 -38.03
C SER A 23 -3.90 -1.82 -37.08
N MET A 24 -2.85 -1.17 -37.58
CA MET A 24 -1.78 -0.62 -36.76
C MET A 24 -2.29 0.45 -35.78
N ILE A 25 -3.17 1.34 -36.24
CA ILE A 25 -3.80 2.36 -35.38
C ILE A 25 -4.64 1.69 -34.30
N HIS A 26 -5.47 0.70 -34.66
CA HIS A 26 -6.28 -0.02 -33.68
C HIS A 26 -5.43 -0.75 -32.63
N GLU A 27 -4.35 -1.41 -33.04
CA GLU A 27 -3.42 -2.09 -32.12
C GLU A 27 -2.68 -1.11 -31.20
N GLN A 28 -2.19 0.02 -31.72
CA GLN A 28 -1.57 1.05 -30.87
C GLN A 28 -2.56 1.63 -29.86
N THR A 29 -3.81 1.86 -30.28
CA THR A 29 -4.83 2.44 -29.41
C THR A 29 -5.22 1.47 -28.30
N THR A 30 -5.41 0.19 -28.61
CA THR A 30 -5.73 -0.85 -27.61
C THR A 30 -4.58 -1.10 -26.66
N PHE A 31 -3.33 -1.15 -27.15
CA PHE A 31 -2.15 -1.32 -26.32
C PHE A 31 -1.94 -0.15 -25.34
N THR A 32 -2.10 1.08 -25.83
CA THR A 32 -1.97 2.29 -25.00
C THR A 32 -3.06 2.35 -23.93
N ALA A 33 -4.30 2.02 -24.28
CA ALA A 33 -5.41 1.98 -23.34
C ALA A 33 -5.21 0.93 -22.24
N ALA A 34 -4.79 -0.29 -22.60
CA ALA A 34 -4.53 -1.38 -21.64
C ALA A 34 -3.40 -1.04 -20.65
N THR A 35 -2.29 -0.49 -21.16
CA THR A 35 -1.15 -0.08 -20.31
C THR A 35 -1.54 1.04 -19.33
N THR A 36 -2.41 1.96 -19.77
CA THR A 36 -2.91 3.04 -18.92
C THR A 36 -3.86 2.52 -17.83
N SER A 37 -4.76 1.57 -18.15
CA SER A 37 -5.66 1.00 -17.14
C SER A 37 -4.89 0.21 -16.07
N ASP A 38 -3.87 -0.55 -16.48
CA ASP A 38 -3.10 -1.40 -15.57
C ASP A 38 -2.22 -0.58 -14.62
N SER A 39 -1.58 0.47 -15.13
CA SER A 39 -0.80 1.40 -14.30
C SER A 39 -1.67 2.14 -13.29
N VAL A 40 -2.83 2.67 -13.71
CA VAL A 40 -3.81 3.32 -12.82
C VAL A 40 -4.31 2.35 -11.74
N GLN A 41 -4.62 1.11 -12.11
CA GLN A 41 -5.08 0.11 -11.16
C GLN A 41 -3.99 -0.23 -10.13
N SER A 42 -2.75 -0.46 -10.56
CA SER A 42 -1.63 -0.77 -9.65
C SER A 42 -1.36 0.38 -8.66
N GLN A 43 -1.46 1.62 -9.12
CA GLN A 43 -1.34 2.81 -8.28
C GLN A 43 -2.46 2.85 -7.23
N ARG A 44 -3.72 2.62 -7.64
CA ARG A 44 -4.85 2.59 -6.69
C ARG A 44 -4.70 1.50 -5.65
N THR A 45 -4.24 0.30 -6.02
CA THR A 45 -4.02 -0.79 -5.06
C THR A 45 -2.99 -0.39 -4.00
N LEU A 46 -1.88 0.23 -4.39
CA LEU A 46 -0.88 0.72 -3.43
C LEU A 46 -1.42 1.87 -2.57
N GLN A 47 -2.16 2.82 -3.16
CA GLN A 47 -2.81 3.91 -2.41
C GLN A 47 -3.76 3.37 -1.36
N LEU A 48 -4.63 2.40 -1.70
CA LEU A 48 -5.56 1.79 -0.76
C LEU A 48 -4.82 1.07 0.38
N ALA A 49 -3.73 0.36 0.10
CA ALA A 49 -2.93 -0.29 1.14
C ALA A 49 -2.27 0.72 2.09
N LEU A 50 -1.74 1.83 1.55
CA LEU A 50 -1.19 2.93 2.36
C LEU A 50 -2.26 3.61 3.20
N LEU A 51 -3.44 3.87 2.63
CA LEU A 51 -4.58 4.48 3.34
C LEU A 51 -5.12 3.56 4.43
N ALA A 52 -5.23 2.25 4.19
CA ALA A 52 -5.68 1.29 5.18
C ALA A 52 -4.71 1.17 6.36
N ASN A 53 -3.41 1.20 6.10
CA ASN A 53 -2.42 1.27 7.19
C ASN A 53 -2.48 2.63 7.91
N GLY A 54 -2.64 3.72 7.16
CA GLY A 54 -2.83 5.06 7.72
C GLY A 54 -4.04 5.14 8.66
N THR A 55 -5.21 4.65 8.25
CA THR A 55 -6.42 4.63 9.07
C THR A 55 -6.23 3.76 10.30
N PHE A 56 -5.70 2.55 10.16
CA PHE A 56 -5.45 1.65 11.28
C PHE A 56 -4.48 2.26 12.29
N SER A 57 -3.36 2.81 11.83
CA SER A 57 -2.37 3.48 12.68
C SER A 57 -2.95 4.71 13.37
N GLY A 58 -3.74 5.52 12.67
CA GLY A 58 -4.38 6.72 13.22
C GLY A 58 -5.40 6.37 14.30
N LEU A 59 -6.27 5.38 14.06
CA LEU A 59 -7.23 4.89 15.04
C LEU A 59 -6.53 4.28 16.26
N SER A 60 -5.49 3.47 16.05
CA SER A 60 -4.69 2.88 17.12
C SER A 60 -4.01 3.97 17.96
N GLY A 61 -3.41 4.96 17.30
CA GLY A 61 -2.76 6.07 17.97
C GLY A 61 -3.73 6.92 18.79
N PHE A 62 -4.90 7.23 18.22
CA PHE A 62 -5.97 7.92 18.92
C PHE A 62 -6.47 7.13 20.14
N ALA A 63 -6.69 5.82 19.98
CA ALA A 63 -7.09 4.94 21.07
C ALA A 63 -6.03 4.92 22.19
N LEU A 64 -4.74 4.83 21.85
CA LEU A 64 -3.66 4.88 22.83
C LEU A 64 -3.63 6.20 23.60
N MET A 65 -3.82 7.34 22.92
CA MET A 65 -3.81 8.65 23.60
C MET A 65 -5.04 8.86 24.50
N MET A 66 -6.24 8.46 24.05
CA MET A 66 -7.48 8.71 24.78
C MET A 66 -7.77 7.66 25.86
N LEU A 67 -7.33 6.43 25.64
CA LEU A 67 -7.63 5.28 26.50
C LEU A 67 -6.39 4.74 27.21
N ALA A 68 -5.26 5.46 27.21
CA ALA A 68 -4.03 5.06 27.89
C ALA A 68 -4.27 4.53 29.32
N PRO A 69 -4.99 5.24 30.22
CA PRO A 69 -5.21 4.76 31.59
C PRO A 69 -6.02 3.46 31.67
N VAL A 70 -6.90 3.23 30.70
CA VAL A 70 -7.72 2.02 30.61
C VAL A 70 -6.90 0.87 30.05
N LEU A 71 -6.16 1.10 28.97
CA LEU A 71 -5.30 0.12 28.31
C LEU A 71 -4.15 -0.33 29.22
N ASN A 72 -3.60 0.56 30.03
CA ASN A 72 -2.55 0.24 31.00
C ASN A 72 -3.01 -0.83 32.01
N ARG A 73 -4.29 -0.79 32.43
CA ARG A 73 -4.88 -1.82 33.31
C ARG A 73 -4.93 -3.20 32.67
N PHE A 74 -5.10 -3.27 31.34
CA PHE A 74 -5.07 -4.53 30.59
C PHE A 74 -3.65 -5.00 30.27
N MET A 75 -2.65 -4.11 30.34
CA MET A 75 -1.26 -4.44 30.00
C MET A 75 -0.48 -5.09 31.15
N GLY A 76 -1.03 -5.18 32.37
CA GLY A 76 -0.42 -5.93 33.49
C GLY A 76 0.67 -5.15 34.26
N SER A 77 1.58 -5.86 34.95
CA SER A 77 2.68 -5.24 35.73
C SER A 77 3.80 -4.63 34.88
N LEU A 78 3.65 -4.60 33.55
CA LEU A 78 4.27 -3.58 32.70
C LEU A 78 3.86 -2.14 33.09
N ALA A 79 3.10 -1.96 34.18
CA ALA A 79 2.82 -0.73 34.93
C ALA A 79 4.00 0.24 35.22
N TYR A 80 5.21 -0.06 34.74
CA TYR A 80 6.30 0.93 34.62
C TYR A 80 6.29 1.69 33.28
N VAL A 81 5.41 1.31 32.35
CA VAL A 81 5.05 2.14 31.22
C VAL A 81 4.12 3.22 31.79
N GLU A 82 4.72 4.33 32.23
CA GLU A 82 3.97 5.54 32.56
C GLU A 82 2.97 5.81 31.43
N ASP A 83 1.76 6.28 31.76
CA ASP A 83 0.75 6.63 30.76
C ASP A 83 1.33 7.53 29.65
N GLY A 84 2.35 8.32 29.98
CA GLY A 84 3.14 9.12 29.05
C GLY A 84 3.78 8.33 27.90
N VAL A 85 4.21 7.08 28.10
CA VAL A 85 4.76 6.23 27.04
C VAL A 85 3.68 5.75 26.09
N LEU A 86 2.50 5.34 26.59
CA LEU A 86 1.37 4.98 25.72
C LEU A 86 0.87 6.19 24.92
N ILE A 87 0.81 7.36 25.55
CA ILE A 87 0.45 8.62 24.89
C ILE A 87 1.50 8.99 23.82
N ALA A 88 2.79 8.91 24.15
CA ALA A 88 3.87 9.20 23.21
C ALA A 88 3.86 8.23 22.01
N LEU A 89 3.62 6.94 22.27
CA LEU A 89 3.45 5.92 21.23
C LEU A 89 2.23 6.23 20.35
N GLY A 90 1.12 6.65 20.97
CA GLY A 90 -0.08 7.06 20.25
C GLY A 90 0.14 8.29 19.38
N ALA A 91 0.89 9.28 19.86
CA ALA A 91 1.28 10.45 19.09
C ALA A 91 2.21 10.09 17.92
N LEU A 92 3.16 9.18 18.13
CA LEU A 92 4.03 8.66 17.08
C LEU A 92 3.21 7.95 15.99
N LEU A 93 2.23 7.14 16.36
CA LEU A 93 1.31 6.46 15.44
C LEU A 93 0.41 7.45 14.68
N ALA A 94 -0.06 8.52 15.33
CA ALA A 94 -0.80 9.58 14.67
C ALA A 94 0.07 10.33 13.63
N LEU A 95 1.33 10.61 13.97
CA LEU A 95 2.28 11.20 13.02
C LEU A 95 2.58 10.25 11.86
N PHE A 96 2.80 8.97 12.14
CA PHE A 96 3.01 7.95 11.11
C PHE A 96 1.80 7.84 10.18
N SER A 97 0.59 7.83 10.72
CA SER A 97 -0.66 7.86 9.96
C SER A 97 -0.70 9.06 9.01
N LEU A 98 -0.36 10.27 9.49
CA LEU A 98 -0.32 11.46 8.65
C LEU A 98 0.70 11.33 7.51
N LEU A 99 1.88 10.78 7.78
CA LEU A 99 2.89 10.51 6.74
C LEU A 99 2.38 9.54 5.67
N LEU A 100 1.63 8.50 6.06
CA LEU A 100 1.02 7.56 5.12
C LEU A 100 -0.06 8.22 4.26
N TYR A 101 -0.90 9.09 4.82
CA TYR A 101 -1.86 9.87 4.05
C TYR A 101 -1.18 10.79 3.04
N VAL A 102 -0.15 11.52 3.47
CA VAL A 102 0.64 12.39 2.58
C VAL A 102 1.27 11.57 1.45
N LEU A 103 1.85 10.40 1.76
CA LEU A 103 2.45 9.52 0.76
C LEU A 103 1.40 8.97 -0.23
N ALA A 104 0.22 8.59 0.26
CA ALA A 104 -0.87 8.07 -0.57
C ALA A 104 -1.48 9.14 -1.51
N MET A 105 -1.41 10.42 -1.13
CA MET A 105 -1.90 11.55 -1.94
C MET A 105 -0.93 11.98 -3.05
N GLN A 106 0.30 11.45 -3.08
CA GLN A 106 1.26 11.79 -4.13
C GLN A 106 0.79 11.28 -5.50
N GLN A 107 0.97 12.11 -6.54
CA GLN A 107 0.65 11.73 -7.92
C GLN A 107 1.47 10.52 -8.38
N ARG A 108 2.72 10.42 -7.92
CA ARG A 108 3.59 9.26 -8.08
C ARG A 108 4.07 8.84 -6.71
N ILE A 109 3.75 7.62 -6.31
CA ILE A 109 4.12 7.10 -4.99
C ILE A 109 5.60 6.73 -5.02
N SER A 110 6.38 7.28 -4.09
CA SER A 110 7.80 6.93 -3.99
C SER A 110 7.99 5.51 -3.46
N GLY A 111 8.49 4.61 -4.32
CA GLY A 111 8.78 3.24 -3.93
C GLY A 111 9.83 3.11 -2.82
N LEU A 112 10.76 4.06 -2.71
CA LEU A 112 11.74 4.09 -1.60
C LEU A 112 11.02 4.33 -0.26
N TRP A 113 10.19 5.37 -0.18
CA TRP A 113 9.44 5.69 1.04
C TRP A 113 8.45 4.58 1.40
N THR A 114 7.80 3.95 0.42
CA THR A 114 6.96 2.77 0.68
C THR A 114 7.75 1.61 1.27
N ARG A 115 8.99 1.35 0.83
CA ARG A 115 9.84 0.31 1.44
C ARG A 115 10.23 0.64 2.86
N VAL A 116 10.51 1.91 3.16
CA VAL A 116 10.79 2.38 4.52
C VAL A 116 9.59 2.13 5.43
N VAL A 117 8.38 2.46 4.96
CA VAL A 117 7.13 2.17 5.68
C VAL A 117 6.99 0.68 5.98
N ILE A 118 7.13 -0.18 4.97
CA ILE A 118 7.06 -1.64 5.14
C ILE A 118 8.10 -2.14 6.15
N ALA A 119 9.31 -1.57 6.13
CA ALA A 119 10.37 -1.94 7.08
C ALA A 119 10.04 -1.49 8.52
N LEU A 120 9.44 -0.31 8.70
CA LEU A 120 8.98 0.16 10.00
C LEU A 120 7.85 -0.73 10.55
N ASP A 121 6.88 -1.09 9.71
CA ASP A 121 5.81 -2.03 10.09
C ASP A 121 6.39 -3.41 10.44
N GLY A 122 7.37 -3.89 9.67
CA GLY A 122 8.09 -5.11 9.99
C GLY A 122 8.83 -5.03 11.33
N GLY A 123 9.49 -3.90 11.61
CA GLY A 123 10.12 -3.63 12.90
C GLY A 123 9.11 -3.62 14.06
N TRP A 124 7.93 -3.05 13.86
CA TRP A 124 6.84 -3.07 14.84
C TRP A 124 6.37 -4.49 15.16
N VAL A 125 6.18 -5.32 14.13
CA VAL A 125 5.79 -6.73 14.29
C VAL A 125 6.88 -7.50 15.05
N LEU A 126 8.15 -7.32 14.68
CA LEU A 126 9.27 -7.97 15.36
C LEU A 126 9.39 -7.51 16.82
N GLY A 127 9.22 -6.22 17.09
CA GLY A 127 9.17 -5.68 18.45
C GLY A 127 8.03 -6.27 19.26
N SER A 128 6.85 -6.45 18.65
CA SER A 128 5.68 -7.07 19.29
C SER A 128 5.95 -8.54 19.63
N ILE A 129 6.57 -9.31 18.73
CA ILE A 129 6.98 -10.69 18.98
C ILE A 129 8.02 -10.75 20.12
N GLY A 130 9.04 -9.90 20.08
CA GLY A 130 10.06 -9.82 21.13
C GLY A 130 9.47 -9.49 22.50
N LEU A 131 8.43 -8.66 22.54
CA LEU A 131 7.70 -8.34 23.76
C LEU A 131 6.86 -9.52 24.27
N LEU A 132 6.21 -10.28 23.38
CA LEU A 132 5.49 -11.50 23.74
C LEU A 132 6.44 -12.62 24.22
N MET A 133 7.64 -12.73 23.66
CA MET A 133 8.65 -13.72 24.05
C MET A 133 9.25 -13.47 25.45
N GLN A 134 9.24 -12.23 25.93
CA GLN A 134 9.65 -11.90 27.31
C GLN A 134 8.64 -12.41 28.36
N GLY A 135 7.49 -12.93 27.93
CA GLY A 135 6.66 -13.85 28.69
C GLY A 135 5.55 -13.22 29.56
N PRO A 136 4.78 -14.08 30.26
CA PRO A 136 3.62 -13.70 31.09
C PRO A 136 3.96 -12.95 32.39
N VAL A 137 5.23 -12.68 32.66
CA VAL A 137 5.67 -12.09 33.93
C VAL A 137 5.21 -10.63 34.05
N ASN A 138 4.92 -9.95 32.94
CA ASN A 138 4.52 -8.54 32.97
C ASN A 138 3.25 -8.18 32.17
N LEU A 139 2.75 -9.07 31.30
CA LEU A 139 1.54 -8.84 30.50
C LEU A 139 0.39 -9.75 30.96
N THR A 140 -0.82 -9.20 31.05
CA THR A 140 -2.02 -10.04 31.22
C THR A 140 -2.30 -10.85 29.95
N GLU A 141 -3.06 -11.95 30.06
CA GLU A 141 -3.50 -12.73 28.91
C GLU A 141 -4.28 -11.89 27.87
N LEU A 142 -5.09 -10.93 28.34
CA LEU A 142 -5.79 -9.98 27.47
C LEU A 142 -4.81 -9.03 26.76
N GLY A 143 -3.80 -8.52 27.48
CA GLY A 143 -2.76 -7.68 26.89
C GLY A 143 -1.97 -8.41 25.81
N GLN A 144 -1.60 -9.67 26.06
CA GLN A 144 -0.90 -10.51 25.07
C GLN A 144 -1.73 -10.75 23.82
N SER A 145 -3.00 -11.14 23.98
CA SER A 145 -3.90 -11.39 22.85
C SER A 145 -4.15 -10.13 22.02
N LEU A 146 -4.26 -8.95 22.67
CA LEU A 146 -4.38 -7.67 21.99
C LEU A 146 -3.12 -7.34 21.16
N ILE A 147 -1.93 -7.47 21.75
CA ILE A 147 -0.65 -7.21 21.07
C ILE A 147 -0.47 -8.15 19.89
N LEU A 148 -0.75 -9.44 20.08
CA LEU A 148 -0.69 -10.44 19.01
C LEU A 148 -1.65 -10.09 17.86
N THR A 149 -2.89 -9.71 18.18
CA THR A 149 -3.90 -9.34 17.18
C THR A 149 -3.45 -8.12 16.38
N VAL A 150 -2.96 -7.07 17.05
CA VAL A 150 -2.43 -5.87 16.39
C VAL A 150 -1.22 -6.21 15.52
N ALA A 151 -0.29 -7.04 16.02
CA ALA A 151 0.88 -7.46 15.26
C ALA A 151 0.50 -8.21 13.96
N LEU A 152 -0.49 -9.10 14.03
CA LEU A 152 -0.98 -9.82 12.84
C LEU A 152 -1.65 -8.88 11.83
N LEU A 153 -2.43 -7.89 12.31
CA LEU A 153 -3.05 -6.89 11.44
C LEU A 153 -2.00 -6.03 10.74
N VAL A 154 -1.00 -5.53 11.48
CA VAL A 154 0.11 -4.75 10.90
C VAL A 154 0.91 -5.59 9.90
N ALA A 155 1.18 -6.86 10.21
CA ALA A 155 1.84 -7.77 9.28
C ALA A 155 1.04 -7.95 7.97
N ALA A 156 -0.28 -8.12 8.08
CA ALA A 156 -1.16 -8.24 6.91
C ALA A 156 -1.15 -6.96 6.06
N LEU A 157 -1.16 -5.78 6.69
CA LEU A 157 -1.05 -4.48 6.01
C LEU A 157 0.31 -4.32 5.31
N ALA A 158 1.41 -4.67 5.97
CA ALA A 158 2.75 -4.64 5.38
C ALA A 158 2.88 -5.57 4.16
N ILE A 159 2.26 -6.75 4.22
CA ILE A 159 2.16 -7.68 3.09
C ILE A 159 1.34 -7.05 1.95
N ALA A 160 0.19 -6.46 2.25
CA ALA A 160 -0.64 -5.79 1.25
C ALA A 160 0.11 -4.63 0.55
N GLN A 161 0.83 -3.81 1.31
CA GLN A 161 1.69 -2.75 0.77
C GLN A 161 2.83 -3.33 -0.09
N SER A 162 3.44 -4.44 0.34
CA SER A 162 4.49 -5.13 -0.42
C SER A 162 3.98 -5.64 -1.77
N ILE A 163 2.78 -6.23 -1.78
CA ILE A 163 2.13 -6.71 -3.01
C ILE A 163 1.79 -5.52 -3.92
N GLY A 164 1.18 -4.47 -3.37
CA GLY A 164 0.85 -3.24 -4.11
C GLY A 164 2.10 -2.60 -4.74
N LEU A 165 3.20 -2.52 -3.99
CA LEU A 165 4.47 -1.97 -4.47
C LEU A 165 5.09 -2.81 -5.60
N ARG A 166 5.02 -4.14 -5.48
CA ARG A 166 5.50 -5.04 -6.54
C ARG A 166 4.70 -4.88 -7.82
N GLN A 167 3.39 -4.68 -7.73
CA GLN A 167 2.53 -4.43 -8.90
C GLN A 167 2.83 -3.06 -9.51
N TYR A 168 2.94 -2.02 -8.68
CA TYR A 168 3.25 -0.66 -9.10
C TYR A 168 4.58 -0.59 -9.85
N ASN A 169 5.65 -1.19 -9.31
CA ASN A 169 6.97 -1.17 -9.93
C ASN A 169 7.08 -1.96 -11.25
N LYS A 170 6.11 -2.83 -11.59
CA LYS A 170 6.11 -3.51 -12.89
C LYS A 170 5.62 -2.62 -14.03
N GLN A 171 4.96 -1.51 -13.70
CA GLN A 171 4.28 -0.62 -14.63
C GLN A 171 5.10 0.65 -14.95
N ILE A 172 6.30 0.78 -14.39
CA ILE A 172 7.18 1.96 -14.47
C ILE A 172 8.58 1.47 -14.89
#